data_AF-A0A945GX79-F1
#
_entry.id   AF-A0A945GX79-F1
#
_cell.length_a   1.000
_cell.length_b   1.000
_cell.length_c   1.000
_cell.angle_alpha   90.00
_cell.angle_beta   90.00
_cell.angle_gamma   90.00
#
_symmetry.space_group_name_H-M   'P 1'
#
loop_
_entity.id
_entity.type
_entity.pdbx_description
1 polymer ?
#
loop_
_entity_poly.entity_id
_entity_poly.type
_entity_poly.pdbx_seq_one_letter_code
_entity_poly.pdbx_strand_id
1 'polypeptide(L)'
;MKALETLIRVNSWALDEKRRNLAELEDLRESFYREIANFEKQLILNQAAAASSPEIAQTYGHYAVTVIERRRVLRESIAETQERVAEASEEVHVAYQEVKKYETALEREKERQKKAEDRLAQIELDEMGMNMFRRKNQEH
;
A
#
# COMPACT_ATOMS: atom_id res chain seq x y z
N MET A 1 10.29 -20.02 15.28
CA MET A 1 10.54 -19.33 13.99
C MET A 1 9.43 -19.57 12.96
N LYS A 2 9.14 -20.82 12.54
CA LYS A 2 8.14 -21.13 11.48
C LYS A 2 6.74 -20.51 11.68
N ALA A 3 6.26 -20.41 12.92
CA ALA A 3 4.97 -19.79 13.22
C ALA A 3 4.95 -18.29 12.90
N LEU A 4 5.98 -17.54 13.31
CA LEU A 4 6.12 -16.10 13.02
C LEU A 4 6.28 -15.85 11.52
N GLU A 5 7.07 -16.67 10.82
CA GLU A 5 7.22 -16.58 9.36
C GLU A 5 5.89 -16.83 8.64
N THR A 6 5.08 -17.76 9.12
CA THR A 6 3.75 -18.01 8.58
C THR A 6 2.81 -16.82 8.81
N LEU A 7 2.84 -16.22 10.01
CA LEU A 7 2.06 -15.00 10.31
C LEU A 7 2.49 -13.83 9.44
N ILE A 8 3.79 -13.58 9.27
CA ILE A 8 4.30 -12.53 8.38
C ILE A 8 3.77 -12.75 6.97
N ARG A 9 3.84 -13.99 6.46
CA ARG A 9 3.32 -14.31 5.13
C ARG A 9 1.83 -14.00 5.03
N VAL A 10 0.99 -14.54 5.91
CA VAL A 10 -0.47 -14.29 5.85
C VAL A 10 -0.80 -12.80 5.91
N ASN A 11 -0.16 -12.05 6.81
CA ASN A 11 -0.39 -10.60 6.92
C ASN A 11 0.15 -9.81 5.71
N SER A 12 1.22 -10.26 5.07
CA SER A 12 1.73 -9.63 3.85
C SER A 12 0.75 -9.78 2.70
N TRP A 13 0.09 -10.94 2.58
CA TRP A 13 -0.94 -11.16 1.56
C TRP A 13 -2.16 -10.25 1.81
N ALA A 14 -2.57 -10.10 3.07
CA ALA A 14 -3.64 -9.17 3.44
C ALA A 14 -3.25 -7.70 3.13
N LEU A 15 -2.00 -7.30 3.41
CA LEU A 15 -1.50 -5.98 3.05
C LEU A 15 -1.53 -5.74 1.53
N ASP A 16 -1.12 -6.73 0.74
CA ASP A 16 -1.14 -6.64 -0.72
C ASP A 16 -2.57 -6.54 -1.27
N GLU A 17 -3.53 -7.26 -0.68
CA GLU A 17 -4.95 -7.13 -1.02
C GLU A 17 -5.49 -5.72 -0.72
N LYS A 18 -5.16 -5.16 0.45
CA LYS A 18 -5.55 -3.79 0.80
C LYS A 18 -4.92 -2.75 -0.12
N ARG A 19 -3.66 -2.94 -0.52
CA ARG A 19 -2.98 -2.07 -1.50
C ARG A 19 -3.64 -2.11 -2.87
N ARG A 20 -4.08 -3.29 -3.32
CA ARG A 20 -4.83 -3.43 -4.59
C ARG A 20 -6.15 -2.69 -4.53
N ASN A 21 -6.91 -2.85 -3.45
CA ASN A 21 -8.16 -2.11 -3.25
C ASN A 21 -7.94 -0.59 -3.25
N LEU A 22 -6.90 -0.09 -2.57
CA LEU A 22 -6.53 1.31 -2.61
C LEU A 22 -6.23 1.78 -4.04
N ALA A 23 -5.41 1.04 -4.79
CA ALA A 23 -5.07 1.38 -6.16
C ALA A 23 -6.30 1.41 -7.08
N GLU A 24 -7.21 0.44 -6.95
CA GLU A 24 -8.47 0.40 -7.72
C GLU A 24 -9.36 1.63 -7.43
N LEU A 25 -9.42 2.09 -6.18
CA LEU A 25 -10.16 3.30 -5.81
C LEU A 25 -9.50 4.57 -6.35
N GLU A 26 -8.16 4.63 -6.34
CA GLU A 26 -7.42 5.74 -6.92
C GLU A 26 -7.59 5.82 -8.44
N ASP A 27 -7.54 4.68 -9.13
CA ASP A 27 -7.80 4.57 -10.57
C ASP A 27 -9.23 4.99 -10.92
N LEU A 28 -10.21 4.57 -10.12
CA LEU A 28 -11.61 4.99 -10.27
C LEU A 28 -11.75 6.51 -10.13
N ARG A 29 -11.15 7.10 -9.09
CA ARG A 29 -11.15 8.55 -8.88
C ARG A 29 -10.50 9.28 -10.07
N GLU A 30 -9.38 8.79 -10.55
CA GLU A 30 -8.69 9.38 -11.71
C GLU A 30 -9.54 9.28 -12.98
N SER A 31 -10.31 8.20 -13.14
CA SER A 31 -11.23 8.05 -14.27
C SER A 31 -12.30 9.13 -14.30
N PHE A 32 -12.84 9.53 -13.13
CA PHE A 32 -13.81 10.63 -13.04
C PHE A 32 -13.19 11.98 -13.40
N TYR A 33 -11.95 12.25 -12.95
CA TYR A 33 -11.23 13.46 -13.37
C TYR A 33 -11.01 13.51 -14.89
N ARG A 34 -10.61 12.38 -15.49
CA ARG A 34 -10.45 12.27 -16.95
C ARG A 34 -11.77 12.52 -17.68
N GLU A 35 -12.87 11.99 -17.16
CA GLU A 35 -14.20 12.18 -17.76
C GLU A 35 -14.66 13.65 -17.69
N ILE A 36 -14.46 14.32 -16.55
CA ILE A 36 -14.74 15.76 -16.41
C ILE A 36 -13.92 16.57 -17.42
N ALA A 37 -12.61 16.29 -17.54
CA ALA A 37 -11.74 17.00 -18.49
C ALA A 37 -12.17 16.77 -19.95
N ASN A 38 -12.63 15.56 -20.29
CA ASN A 38 -13.18 15.25 -21.60
C ASN A 38 -14.47 16.05 -21.87
N PHE A 39 -15.37 16.14 -20.90
CA PHE A 39 -16.58 16.97 -21.02
C PHE A 39 -16.25 18.45 -21.23
N GLU A 40 -15.27 18.99 -20.51
CA GLU A 40 -14.83 20.39 -20.68
C GLU A 40 -14.30 20.65 -22.10
N LYS A 41 -13.46 19.74 -22.61
CA LYS A 41 -12.95 19.82 -23.99
C LYS A 41 -14.08 19.75 -25.01
N GLN A 42 -15.02 18.84 -24.84
CA GLN A 42 -16.18 18.73 -25.74
C GLN A 42 -17.06 19.96 -25.69
N LEU A 43 -17.29 20.55 -24.50
CA LEU A 43 -18.11 21.75 -24.35
C LEU A 43 -17.52 22.92 -25.17
N ILE A 44 -16.21 23.14 -25.10
CA ILE A 44 -15.51 24.19 -25.86
C ILE A 44 -15.69 23.99 -27.37
N LEU A 45 -15.50 22.75 -27.86
CA LEU A 45 -15.66 22.43 -29.29
C LEU A 45 -17.10 22.67 -29.76
N ASN A 46 -18.08 22.21 -28.98
CA ASN A 46 -19.50 22.38 -29.31
C ASN A 46 -19.94 23.85 -29.22
N GLN A 47 -19.39 24.62 -28.28
CA GLN A 47 -19.66 26.05 -28.18
C GLN A 47 -19.16 26.81 -29.40
N ALA A 48 -17.95 26.50 -29.88
CA ALA A 48 -17.39 27.10 -31.09
C ALA A 48 -18.24 26.76 -32.33
N ALA A 49 -18.70 25.51 -32.45
CA ALA A 49 -19.60 25.09 -33.52
C ALA A 49 -20.96 25.82 -33.46
N ALA A 50 -21.56 25.92 -32.27
CA ALA A 50 -22.82 26.64 -32.04
C ALA A 50 -22.72 28.13 -32.40
N ALA A 51 -21.58 28.77 -32.15
CA ALA A 51 -21.36 30.16 -32.55
C ALA A 51 -21.33 30.35 -34.08
N SER A 52 -21.08 29.29 -34.85
CA SER A 52 -20.98 29.33 -36.30
C SER A 52 -22.27 28.97 -37.05
N SER A 53 -23.29 28.43 -36.38
CA SER A 53 -24.57 28.04 -37.00
C SER A 53 -25.74 28.18 -36.01
N PRO A 54 -26.79 28.96 -36.36
CA PRO A 54 -28.01 29.08 -35.56
C PRO A 54 -28.74 27.75 -35.33
N GLU A 55 -28.68 26.82 -36.29
CA GLU A 55 -29.27 25.49 -36.20
C GLU A 55 -28.57 24.66 -35.12
N ILE A 56 -27.23 24.70 -35.08
CA ILE A 56 -26.42 24.01 -34.07
C ILE A 56 -26.66 24.64 -32.68
N ALA A 57 -26.79 25.97 -32.60
CA ALA A 57 -27.02 26.67 -31.34
C ALA A 57 -28.27 26.18 -30.57
N GLN A 58 -29.34 25.82 -31.27
CA GLN A 58 -30.55 25.27 -30.64
C GLN A 58 -30.29 23.93 -29.94
N THR A 59 -29.52 23.04 -30.57
CA THR A 59 -29.19 21.72 -30.00
C THR A 59 -28.11 21.81 -28.90
N TYR A 60 -27.19 22.77 -29.01
CA TYR A 60 -26.12 22.98 -28.05
C TYR A 60 -26.63 23.32 -26.64
N GLY A 61 -27.68 24.13 -26.52
CA GLY A 61 -28.24 24.51 -25.21
C GLY A 61 -28.67 23.31 -24.37
N HIS A 62 -29.34 22.33 -25.00
CA HIS A 62 -29.76 21.10 -24.31
C HIS A 62 -28.57 20.22 -23.91
N TYR A 63 -27.59 20.07 -24.81
CA TYR A 63 -26.35 19.34 -24.53
C TYR A 63 -25.59 19.96 -23.36
N ALA A 64 -25.43 21.29 -23.34
CA ALA A 64 -24.70 21.99 -22.29
C ALA A 64 -25.33 21.77 -20.90
N VAL A 65 -26.66 21.83 -20.78
CA VAL A 65 -27.37 21.55 -19.52
C VAL A 65 -27.10 20.13 -19.04
N THR A 66 -27.13 19.15 -19.95
CA THR A 66 -26.86 17.75 -19.61
C THR A 66 -25.42 17.54 -19.15
N VAL A 67 -24.45 18.18 -19.80
CA VAL A 67 -23.03 18.10 -19.42
C VAL A 67 -22.78 18.75 -18.06
N ILE A 68 -23.42 19.88 -17.76
CA ILE A 68 -23.33 20.53 -16.44
C ILE A 68 -23.79 19.58 -15.35
N GLU A 69 -24.94 18.93 -15.55
CA GLU A 69 -25.50 18.00 -14.56
C GLU A 69 -24.60 16.76 -14.38
N ARG A 70 -24.11 16.17 -15.48
CA ARG A 70 -23.14 15.05 -15.40
C ARG A 70 -21.87 15.43 -14.66
N ARG A 71 -21.32 16.62 -14.89
CA ARG A 71 -20.15 17.12 -14.16
C ARG A 71 -20.44 17.34 -12.67
N ARG A 72 -21.65 17.75 -12.30
CA ARG A 72 -22.08 17.85 -10.90
C ARG A 72 -22.05 16.47 -10.23
N VAL A 73 -22.68 15.47 -10.85
CA VAL A 73 -22.69 14.09 -10.36
C VAL A 73 -21.28 13.53 -10.24
N LEU A 74 -20.42 13.71 -11.25
CA LEU A 74 -19.03 13.24 -11.20
C LEU A 74 -18.22 13.89 -10.07
N ARG A 75 -18.46 15.16 -9.74
CA ARG A 75 -17.81 15.83 -8.59
C ARG A 75 -18.25 15.24 -7.26
N GLU A 76 -19.53 14.89 -7.13
CA GLU A 76 -20.05 14.17 -5.96
C GLU A 76 -19.40 12.78 -5.85
N SER A 77 -19.33 12.02 -6.95
CA SER A 77 -18.65 10.73 -6.99
C SER A 77 -17.15 10.82 -6.67
N ILE A 78 -16.48 11.91 -7.07
CA ILE A 78 -15.08 12.18 -6.67
C ILE A 78 -14.97 12.38 -5.16
N ALA A 79 -15.84 13.19 -4.56
CA ALA A 79 -15.83 13.43 -3.12
C ALA A 79 -16.05 12.13 -2.34
N GLU A 80 -17.05 11.33 -2.71
CA GLU A 80 -17.30 10.02 -2.11
C GLU A 80 -16.11 9.06 -2.29
N THR A 81 -15.50 9.04 -3.47
CA THR A 81 -14.33 8.18 -3.72
C THR A 81 -13.09 8.67 -2.96
N GLN A 82 -12.95 9.98 -2.72
CA GLN A 82 -11.87 10.53 -1.90
C GLN A 82 -11.97 10.06 -0.44
N GLU A 83 -13.17 10.04 0.14
CA GLU A 83 -13.40 9.50 1.48
C GLU A 83 -13.02 8.01 1.53
N ARG A 84 -13.47 7.22 0.54
CA ARG A 84 -13.11 5.79 0.44
C ARG A 84 -11.61 5.54 0.26
N VAL A 85 -10.92 6.40 -0.48
CA VAL A 85 -9.45 6.35 -0.63
C VAL A 85 -8.77 6.63 0.72
N ALA A 86 -9.26 7.60 1.49
CA ALA A 86 -8.71 7.90 2.81
C ALA A 86 -8.89 6.71 3.77
N GLU A 87 -10.07 6.10 3.78
CA GLU A 87 -10.34 4.88 4.56
C GLU A 87 -9.44 3.72 4.14
N ALA A 88 -9.36 3.42 2.84
CA ALA A 88 -8.51 2.35 2.32
C ALA A 88 -7.01 2.59 2.60
N SER A 89 -6.57 3.85 2.57
CA SER A 89 -5.20 4.22 2.94
C SER A 89 -4.91 3.93 4.42
N GLU A 90 -5.86 4.19 5.31
CA GLU A 90 -5.72 3.83 6.73
C GLU A 90 -5.72 2.32 6.93
N GLU A 91 -6.55 1.56 6.20
CA GLU A 91 -6.52 0.10 6.24
C GLU A 91 -5.16 -0.46 5.80
N VAL A 92 -4.56 0.10 4.75
CA VAL A 92 -3.19 -0.24 4.32
C VAL A 92 -2.18 0.09 5.41
N HIS A 93 -2.32 1.23 6.08
CA HIS A 93 -1.44 1.64 7.17
C HIS A 93 -1.48 0.64 8.33
N VAL A 94 -2.69 0.29 8.79
CA VAL A 94 -2.90 -0.68 9.87
C VAL A 94 -2.35 -2.07 9.49
N ALA A 95 -2.64 -2.56 8.27
CA ALA A 95 -2.12 -3.85 7.81
C ALA A 95 -0.58 -3.87 7.76
N TYR A 96 0.03 -2.76 7.34
CA TYR A 96 1.49 -2.62 7.32
C TYR A 96 2.09 -2.65 8.74
N GLN A 97 1.47 -1.97 9.70
CA GLN A 97 1.91 -2.02 11.10
C GLN A 97 1.88 -3.45 11.66
N GLU A 98 0.84 -4.24 11.34
CA GLU A 98 0.73 -5.62 11.80
C GLU A 98 1.81 -6.53 11.21
N VAL A 99 2.15 -6.36 9.92
CA VAL A 99 3.31 -7.04 9.32
C VAL A 99 4.60 -6.68 10.07
N LYS A 100 4.85 -5.38 10.29
CA LYS A 100 6.07 -4.89 10.95
C LYS A 100 6.23 -5.40 12.38
N LYS A 101 5.12 -5.52 13.11
CA LYS A 101 5.09 -6.11 14.45
C LYS A 101 5.62 -7.55 14.46
N TYR A 102 5.17 -8.40 13.53
CA TYR A 102 5.65 -9.78 13.46
C TYR A 102 7.09 -9.88 12.96
N GLU A 103 7.50 -9.04 12.01
CA GLU A 103 8.90 -8.96 11.57
C GLU A 103 9.83 -8.62 12.72
N THR A 104 9.47 -7.59 13.52
CA THR A 104 10.23 -7.19 14.72
C THR A 104 10.29 -8.31 15.74
N ALA A 105 9.19 -9.05 15.94
CA ALA A 105 9.16 -10.20 16.84
C ALA A 105 10.09 -11.34 16.37
N LEU A 106 10.12 -11.60 15.06
CA LEU A 106 10.99 -12.60 14.46
C LEU A 106 12.47 -12.22 14.57
N GLU A 107 12.80 -10.95 14.33
CA GLU A 107 14.17 -10.44 14.48
C GLU A 107 14.67 -10.61 15.92
N ARG A 108 13.87 -10.19 16.91
CA ARG A 108 14.21 -10.39 18.34
C ARG A 108 14.40 -11.85 18.72
N GLU A 109 13.61 -12.76 18.14
CA GLU A 109 13.76 -14.19 18.38
C GLU A 109 15.06 -14.73 17.77
N LYS A 110 15.40 -14.32 16.54
CA LYS A 110 16.67 -14.69 15.88
C LYS A 110 17.87 -14.19 16.67
N GLU A 111 17.83 -12.96 17.17
CA GLU A 111 18.88 -12.41 18.03
C GLU A 111 19.05 -13.20 19.34
N ARG A 112 17.95 -13.61 19.97
CA ARG A 112 18.01 -14.45 21.18
C ARG A 112 18.65 -15.80 20.90
N GLN A 113 18.26 -16.45 19.80
CA GLN A 113 18.81 -17.75 19.41
C GLN A 113 20.30 -17.64 19.11
N LYS A 114 20.71 -16.65 18.32
CA LYS A 114 22.12 -16.39 18.03
C LYS A 114 22.93 -16.16 19.31
N LYS A 115 22.43 -15.34 20.24
CA LYS A 115 23.10 -15.11 21.54
C LYS A 115 23.21 -16.37 22.40
N ALA A 116 22.25 -17.29 22.30
CA ALA A 116 22.31 -18.56 23.00
C ALA A 116 23.34 -19.50 22.37
N GLU A 117 23.39 -19.58 21.03
CA GLU A 117 24.39 -20.33 20.27
C GLU A 117 25.80 -19.82 20.53
N ASP A 118 26.02 -18.51 20.46
CA ASP A 118 27.30 -17.86 20.74
C ASP A 118 27.77 -18.16 22.18
N ARG A 119 26.85 -18.17 23.15
CA ARG A 119 27.15 -18.51 24.56
C ARG A 119 27.57 -19.98 24.71
N LEU A 120 26.86 -20.90 24.06
CA LEU A 120 27.20 -22.32 24.10
C LEU A 120 28.57 -22.57 23.46
N ALA A 121 28.82 -21.98 22.29
CA ALA A 121 30.12 -22.07 21.62
C ALA A 121 31.26 -21.50 22.48
N GLN A 122 31.05 -20.40 23.19
CA GLN A 122 32.04 -19.84 24.10
C GLN A 122 32.37 -20.80 25.26
N ILE A 123 31.36 -21.43 25.87
CA ILE A 123 31.56 -22.40 26.95
C ILE A 123 32.39 -23.60 26.46
N GLU A 124 32.09 -24.13 25.28
CA GLU A 124 32.85 -25.24 24.68
C GLU A 124 34.32 -24.85 24.42
N LEU A 125 34.56 -23.65 23.88
CA LEU A 125 35.91 -23.14 23.65
C LEU A 125 36.70 -22.96 24.96
N ASP A 126 36.05 -22.45 26.01
CA ASP A 126 36.64 -22.28 27.33
C ASP A 126 37.00 -23.64 27.96
N GLU A 127 36.12 -24.64 27.83
CA GLU A 127 36.38 -26.01 28.29
C GLU A 127 37.57 -26.66 27.57
N MET A 128 37.65 -26.51 26.24
CA MET A 128 38.80 -26.99 25.46
C MET A 128 40.09 -26.30 25.90
N GLY A 129 40.07 -24.99 26.10
CA GLY A 129 41.21 -24.21 26.59
C GLY A 129 41.70 -24.68 27.96
N MET A 130 40.78 -24.90 28.90
CA MET A 130 41.10 -25.43 30.23
C MET A 130 41.68 -26.84 30.17
N ASN A 131 41.13 -27.72 29.33
CA ASN A 131 41.63 -29.09 29.18
C ASN A 131 43.03 -29.13 28.57
N MET A 132 43.30 -28.28 27.57
CA MET A 132 44.64 -28.14 26.98
C MET A 132 45.65 -27.62 28.00
N PHE A 133 45.28 -26.62 28.81
CA PHE A 133 46.14 -26.11 29.87
C PHE A 133 46.46 -27.17 30.93
N ARG A 134 45.46 -27.96 31.37
CA ARG A 134 45.68 -29.06 32.34
C ARG A 134 46.66 -30.11 31.80
N ARG A 135 46.53 -30.52 30.54
CA ARG A 135 47.44 -31.49 29.91
C ARG A 135 48.88 -30.99 29.92
N LYS A 136 49.09 -29.74 29.51
CA LYS A 136 50.43 -29.14 29.48
C LYS A 136 51.11 -29.09 30.87
N ASN A 137 50.34 -28.87 31.93
CA ASN A 137 50.87 -28.85 33.30
C ASN A 137 51.11 -30.23 33.90
N GLN A 138 50.61 -31.32 33.30
CA GLN A 138 50.86 -32.69 33.75
C GLN A 138 52.11 -33.31 33.09
N GLU A 139 52.62 -32.70 32.02
CA GLU A 139 53.82 -33.16 31.28
C GLU A 139 55.13 -32.53 31.79
N HIS A 140 55.06 -31.67 32.83
CA HIS A 140 56.19 -31.06 33.53
C HIS A 140 56.29 -31.61 34.96
#